data_AF-A0A376Y639-F1
#
_entry.id   AF-A0A376Y639-F1
#
_cell.length_a   1.000
_cell.length_b   1.000
_cell.length_c   1.000
_cell.angle_alpha   90.00
_cell.angle_beta   90.00
_cell.angle_gamma   90.00
#
_symmetry.space_group_name_H-M   'P 1'
#
loop_
_entity.id
_entity.type
_entity.pdbx_description
1 polymer ?
#
loop_
_entity_poly.entity_id
_entity_poly.type
_entity_poly.pdbx_seq_one_letter_code
_entity_poly.pdbx_strand_id
1 'polypeptide(L)'
;MPKNETKENGIRLSERKETLGDVTHRILTVPIAQDQVGMYYQQPGQQLATWIVPPGQYFMMGDNRDNSADSRYWGFGAGSESGRSGNGYLDELR
;
A
#
# COMPACT_ATOMS: atom_id res chain seq x y z
N MET A 1 -12.81 -0.68 -19.08
CA MET A 1 -14.27 -0.51 -19.04
C MET A 1 -14.62 0.97 -18.94
N PRO A 2 -15.54 1.50 -19.77
CA PRO A 2 -16.12 2.83 -19.64
C PRO A 2 -16.59 3.15 -18.22
N LYS A 3 -16.59 4.42 -17.80
CA LYS A 3 -16.92 4.82 -16.40
C LYS A 3 -18.33 4.40 -15.94
N ASN A 4 -19.24 4.25 -16.89
CA ASN A 4 -20.63 3.84 -16.71
C ASN A 4 -20.84 2.31 -16.83
N GLU A 5 -19.78 1.54 -17.01
CA GLU A 5 -19.86 0.08 -17.19
C GLU A 5 -19.06 -0.65 -16.10
N THR A 6 -19.70 -1.66 -15.53
CA THR A 6 -19.07 -2.63 -14.63
C THR A 6 -19.21 -4.01 -15.27
N LYS A 7 -18.13 -4.79 -15.27
CA LYS A 7 -18.16 -6.17 -15.76
C LYS A 7 -19.13 -6.97 -14.88
N GLU A 8 -19.90 -7.88 -15.48
CA GLU A 8 -20.73 -8.82 -14.72
C GLU A 8 -19.87 -9.55 -13.67
N ASN A 9 -20.27 -9.48 -12.39
CA ASN A 9 -19.55 -9.96 -11.21
C ASN A 9 -18.17 -9.31 -10.93
N GLY A 10 -17.83 -8.21 -11.60
CA GLY A 10 -16.61 -7.44 -11.34
C GLY A 10 -16.84 -6.31 -10.33
N ILE A 11 -15.82 -6.00 -9.52
CA ILE A 11 -15.81 -4.80 -8.68
C ILE A 11 -14.99 -3.72 -9.40
N ARG A 12 -15.56 -2.52 -9.53
CA ARG A 12 -14.83 -1.37 -10.03
C ARG A 12 -14.08 -0.70 -8.88
N LEU A 13 -12.78 -0.50 -9.05
CA LEU A 13 -11.96 0.24 -8.09
C LEU A 13 -12.35 1.73 -8.09
N SER A 14 -12.39 2.31 -6.90
CA SER A 14 -12.51 3.74 -6.67
C SER A 14 -11.13 4.39 -6.80
N GLU A 15 -11.05 5.48 -7.55
CA GLU A 15 -9.84 6.30 -7.62
C GLU A 15 -9.98 7.50 -6.69
N ARG A 16 -8.95 7.77 -5.88
CA ARG A 16 -8.86 8.95 -5.01
C ARG A 16 -7.51 9.63 -5.24
N LYS A 17 -7.47 10.97 -5.13
CA LYS A 17 -6.20 11.70 -5.04
C LYS A 17 -5.77 11.78 -3.58
N GLU A 18 -4.50 11.51 -3.33
CA GLU A 18 -3.87 11.63 -2.02
C GLU A 18 -2.70 12.58 -2.12
N THR A 19 -2.53 13.42 -1.09
CA THR A 19 -1.38 14.32 -0.97
C THR A 19 -0.64 13.99 0.32
N LEU A 20 0.64 13.67 0.20
CA LEU A 20 1.55 13.42 1.31
C LEU A 20 2.67 14.45 1.25
N GLY A 21 2.63 15.45 2.13
CA GLY A 21 3.51 16.61 2.04
C GLY A 21 3.21 17.43 0.78
N ASP A 22 4.17 17.51 -0.13
CA ASP A 22 4.12 18.23 -1.41
C ASP A 22 3.84 17.31 -2.62
N VAL A 23 3.80 15.98 -2.42
CA VAL A 23 3.55 15.01 -3.48
C VAL A 23 2.07 14.65 -3.53
N THR A 24 1.46 14.80 -4.69
CA THR A 24 0.09 14.31 -4.97
C THR A 24 0.12 13.17 -5.98
N HIS A 25 -0.54 12.07 -5.64
CA HIS A 25 -0.69 10.90 -6.50
C HIS A 25 -2.11 10.35 -6.45
N ARG A 26 -2.39 9.36 -7.31
CA ARG A 26 -3.68 8.68 -7.35
C ARG A 26 -3.54 7.34 -6.66
N ILE A 27 -4.57 6.97 -5.93
CA ILE A 27 -4.66 5.67 -5.29
C ILE A 27 -5.94 4.98 -5.76
N LEU A 28 -5.92 3.66 -5.76
CA LEU A 28 -7.05 2.80 -6.05
C LEU A 28 -7.48 2.09 -4.77
N THR A 29 -8.78 2.07 -4.52
CA THR A 29 -9.39 1.31 -3.43
C THR A 29 -10.54 0.45 -3.94
N VAL A 30 -10.80 -0.66 -3.26
CA VAL A 30 -11.98 -1.51 -3.45
C VAL A 30 -13.10 -0.88 -2.61
N PRO A 31 -14.19 -0.38 -3.21
CA PRO A 31 -15.21 0.42 -2.49
C PRO A 31 -15.88 -0.31 -1.32
N ILE A 32 -15.90 -1.63 -1.36
CA ILE A 32 -16.54 -2.50 -0.35
C ILE A 32 -15.53 -3.16 0.59
N ALA A 33 -14.23 -2.95 0.38
CA ALA A 33 -13.21 -3.50 1.26
C ALA A 33 -13.14 -2.68 2.54
N GLN A 34 -12.89 -3.38 3.64
CA GLN A 34 -12.49 -2.78 4.89
C GLN A 34 -11.11 -3.33 5.23
N ASP A 35 -10.23 -2.46 5.70
CA ASP A 35 -8.91 -2.85 6.18
C ASP A 35 -9.05 -3.95 7.25
N GLN A 36 -8.45 -5.10 6.97
CA GLN A 36 -8.33 -6.18 7.94
C GLN A 36 -7.17 -5.90 8.88
N VAL A 37 -7.31 -4.87 9.72
CA VAL A 37 -6.24 -4.36 10.60
C VAL A 37 -5.61 -5.43 11.48
N GLY A 38 -6.35 -6.48 11.86
CA GLY A 38 -5.83 -7.60 12.64
C GLY A 38 -4.82 -8.48 11.89
N MET A 39 -4.72 -8.36 10.57
CA MET A 39 -3.74 -9.06 9.72
C MET A 39 -2.47 -8.24 9.51
N TYR A 40 -2.44 -6.99 9.96
CA TYR A 40 -1.27 -6.13 9.81
C TYR A 40 -0.12 -6.59 10.70
N TYR A 41 1.10 -6.37 10.22
CA TYR A 41 2.30 -6.49 11.03
C TYR A 41 2.20 -5.56 12.23
N GLN A 42 2.11 -6.13 13.43
CA GLN A 42 2.10 -5.35 14.67
C GLN A 42 3.54 -5.12 15.15
N GLN A 43 4.00 -3.88 15.10
CA GLN A 43 5.30 -3.51 15.67
C GLN A 43 5.23 -3.65 17.21
N PRO A 44 6.18 -4.36 17.84
CA PRO A 44 6.21 -4.52 19.29
C PRO A 44 6.17 -3.17 20.02
N GLY A 45 5.26 -3.06 21.00
CA GLY A 45 5.09 -1.83 21.80
C GLY A 45 4.31 -0.70 21.11
N GLN A 46 3.81 -0.89 19.89
CA GLN A 46 2.95 0.07 19.21
C GLN A 46 1.48 -0.38 19.20
N GLN A 47 0.58 0.59 19.05
CA GLN A 47 -0.84 0.32 18.81
C GLN A 47 -1.03 -0.33 17.43
N LEU A 48 -2.15 -1.03 17.24
CA LEU A 48 -2.48 -1.62 15.95
C LEU A 48 -2.57 -0.52 14.88
N ALA A 49 -2.10 -0.84 13.66
CA ALA A 49 -2.03 0.09 12.54
C ALA A 49 -1.22 1.38 12.82
N THR A 50 -0.30 1.33 13.80
CA THR A 50 0.63 2.42 14.11
C THR A 50 2.06 1.89 14.06
N TRP A 51 2.93 2.62 13.36
CA TRP A 51 4.32 2.23 13.19
C TRP A 51 5.24 3.44 13.39
N ILE A 52 6.37 3.19 14.04
CA ILE A 52 7.52 4.10 14.09
C ILE A 52 8.59 3.50 13.19
N VAL A 53 8.89 4.20 12.09
CA VAL A 53 9.89 3.75 11.11
C VAL A 53 11.28 3.80 11.73
N PRO A 54 12.01 2.66 11.78
CA PRO A 54 13.38 2.65 12.31
C PRO A 54 14.34 3.50 11.46
N PRO A 55 15.45 4.00 12.04
CA PRO A 55 16.48 4.70 11.28
C PRO A 55 17.01 3.86 10.11
N GLY A 56 17.17 4.49 8.93
CA GLY A 56 17.67 3.83 7.71
C GLY A 56 16.69 2.87 7.03
N GLN A 57 15.42 2.87 7.45
CA GLN A 57 14.37 2.04 6.85
C GLN A 57 13.24 2.90 6.30
N TYR A 58 12.38 2.25 5.50
CA TYR A 58 11.21 2.89 4.89
C TYR A 58 9.95 2.06 5.16
N PHE A 59 8.83 2.78 5.35
CA PHE A 59 7.50 2.20 5.32
C PHE A 59 6.91 2.44 3.93
N MET A 60 6.66 1.36 3.19
CA MET A 60 6.17 1.42 1.81
C MET A 60 4.69 1.09 1.77
N MET A 61 3.95 1.80 0.93
CA MET A 61 2.55 1.54 0.63
C MET A 61 2.33 1.61 -0.87
N GLY A 62 1.65 0.62 -1.44
CA GLY A 62 1.28 0.63 -2.86
C GLY A 62 0.10 1.57 -3.11
N ASP A 63 0.02 2.13 -4.32
CA ASP A 63 -1.10 2.98 -4.72
C ASP A 63 -2.38 2.18 -4.96
N ASN A 64 -2.27 0.88 -5.27
CA ASN A 64 -3.39 -0.06 -5.27
C ASN A 64 -3.67 -0.58 -3.85
N ARG A 65 -4.25 0.29 -3.00
CA ARG A 65 -4.24 0.15 -1.53
C ARG A 65 -4.82 -1.17 -1.02
N ASP A 66 -5.92 -1.63 -1.57
CA ASP A 66 -6.57 -2.86 -1.09
C ASP A 66 -6.00 -4.13 -1.72
N ASN A 67 -5.13 -4.01 -2.73
CA ASN A 67 -4.52 -5.15 -3.43
C ASN A 67 -2.99 -5.19 -3.30
N SER A 68 -2.41 -4.31 -2.49
CA SER A 68 -0.97 -4.22 -2.31
C SER A 68 -0.54 -4.98 -1.05
N ALA A 69 0.34 -5.97 -1.24
CA ALA A 69 1.06 -6.60 -0.15
C ALA A 69 2.28 -5.73 0.20
N ASP A 70 2.09 -4.76 1.10
CA ASP A 70 3.10 -3.77 1.48
C ASP A 70 3.44 -3.75 2.97
N SER A 71 4.13 -2.71 3.44
CA SER A 71 4.67 -2.63 4.80
C SER A 71 3.62 -2.76 5.90
N ARG A 72 2.34 -2.53 5.59
CA ARG A 72 1.24 -2.84 6.52
C ARG A 72 1.21 -4.31 6.92
N TYR A 73 1.63 -5.23 6.03
CA TYR A 73 1.57 -6.67 6.24
C TYR A 73 2.91 -7.30 6.62
N TRP A 74 4.03 -6.81 6.08
CA TRP A 74 5.35 -7.43 6.29
C TRP A 74 6.39 -6.52 6.97
N GLY A 75 6.01 -5.30 7.34
CA GLY A 75 6.90 -4.37 8.05
C GLY A 75 7.81 -3.58 7.12
N PHE A 76 8.99 -3.19 7.60
CA PHE A 76 9.80 -2.16 6.96
C PHE A 76 10.79 -2.73 5.93
N GLY A 77 11.05 -1.96 4.87
CA GLY A 77 12.09 -2.26 3.89
C GLY A 77 13.43 -1.60 4.24
N ALA A 78 14.55 -2.24 3.88
CA ALA A 78 15.88 -1.65 4.06
C ALA A 78 16.10 -0.51 3.06
N GLY A 79 16.53 0.65 3.56
CA GLY A 79 17.07 1.70 2.72
C GLY A 79 18.48 1.36 2.30
N SER A 80 18.65 0.72 1.14
CA SER A 80 19.97 0.69 0.51
C SER A 80 20.17 1.96 -0.30
N GLU A 81 21.27 2.70 -0.07
CA GLU A 81 21.67 3.88 -0.86
C GLU A 81 21.95 3.56 -2.35
N SER A 82 21.81 2.30 -2.75
CA SER A 82 21.79 1.90 -4.15
C SER A 82 20.74 0.83 -4.32
N GLY A 83 19.68 1.16 -5.06
CA GLY A 83 18.61 0.23 -5.39
C GLY A 83 19.19 -1.07 -5.93
N ARG A 84 19.21 -2.10 -5.08
CA ARG A 84 19.55 -3.46 -5.49
C ARG A 84 18.28 -4.29 -5.49
N SER A 85 17.81 -4.50 -6.72
CA SER A 85 17.11 -5.70 -7.16
C SER A 85 17.57 -6.92 -6.36
N GLY A 86 16.63 -7.54 -5.65
CA GLY A 86 16.85 -8.72 -4.84
C GLY A 86 15.52 -9.18 -4.25
N ASN A 87 14.87 -10.09 -4.99
CA ASN A 87 13.59 -10.75 -4.70
C ASN A 87 12.33 -9.91 -4.95
N GLY A 88 11.69 -10.14 -6.10
CA GLY A 88 10.25 -10.36 -6.26
C GLY A 88 9.18 -9.36 -5.78
N TYR A 89 9.51 -8.17 -5.26
CA TYR A 89 8.51 -7.34 -4.54
C TYR A 89 8.27 -5.93 -5.11
N LEU A 90 8.61 -5.66 -6.39
CA LEU A 90 8.44 -4.34 -7.01
C LEU A 90 7.70 -4.36 -8.37
N ASP A 91 6.78 -5.31 -8.57
CA ASP A 91 6.10 -5.46 -9.87
C ASP A 91 4.82 -4.60 -10.04
N GLU A 92 4.47 -3.74 -9.07
CA GLU A 92 3.21 -2.97 -9.11
C GLU A 92 3.36 -1.45 -9.36
N LEU A 93 4.54 -0.98 -9.81
CA LEU A 93 4.77 0.44 -10.12
C LEU A 93 4.74 0.77 -11.63
N ARG A 94 3.85 0.15 -12.42
CA ARG A 94 3.61 0.56 -13.82
C ARG A 94 2.14 0.82 -14.11
#